data_AF-A0A1B6LJV8-F1
#
_entry.id   AF-A0A1B6LJV8-F1
#
_cell.length_a   1.000
_cell.length_b   1.000
_cell.length_c   1.000
_cell.angle_alpha   90.00
_cell.angle_beta   90.00
_cell.angle_gamma   90.00
#
_symmetry.space_group_name_H-M   'P 1'
#
loop_
_entity.id
_entity.type
_entity.pdbx_description
1 polymer ?
#
loop_
_entity_poly.entity_id
_entity_poly.type
_entity_poly.pdbx_seq_one_letter_code
_entity_poly.pdbx_strand_id
1 'polypeptide(L)'
;VYGEDVMSEGMVRKWVRMFNGGQTNVHDEKRSGRPSLVTDDLVRAVDKKIKENRCFPMTTLSDDFQRISCTLLYEIVTDCLGYRKLCSRWVPKMLTDVHKTKRLGSALTFLPCYSDD
;
A
#
# COMPACT_ATOMS: atom_id res chain seq x y z
N VAL A 1 51.68 16.08 -4.94
CA VAL A 1 51.08 15.30 -3.82
C VAL A 1 49.77 15.98 -3.52
N TYR A 2 48.64 15.28 -3.76
CA TYR A 2 47.21 15.67 -3.77
C TYR A 2 46.86 17.19 -3.63
N GLY A 3 46.14 17.74 -4.62
CA GLY A 3 45.84 19.18 -4.78
C GLY A 3 44.85 19.78 -3.76
N GLU A 4 44.30 20.95 -4.05
CA GLU A 4 43.47 21.71 -3.09
C GLU A 4 42.11 21.07 -2.76
N ASP A 5 41.62 20.16 -3.60
CA ASP A 5 40.31 19.52 -3.45
C ASP A 5 40.37 18.24 -2.59
N VAL A 6 41.14 18.28 -1.50
CA VAL A 6 41.38 17.15 -0.59
C VAL A 6 40.57 17.30 0.68
N MET A 7 40.14 16.16 1.21
CA MET A 7 39.41 16.07 2.46
C MET A 7 40.15 16.79 3.60
N SER A 8 39.43 17.63 4.35
CA SER A 8 40.01 18.33 5.50
C SER A 8 40.46 17.37 6.60
N GLU A 9 41.49 17.75 7.36
CA GLU A 9 42.04 16.95 8.46
C GLU A 9 40.96 16.54 9.49
N GLY A 10 39.97 17.41 9.73
CA GLY A 10 38.85 17.11 10.62
C GLY A 10 37.97 15.96 10.11
N MET A 11 37.73 15.92 8.80
CA MET A 11 36.93 14.87 8.17
C MET A 11 37.73 13.55 8.12
N VAL A 12 39.04 13.60 7.89
CA VAL A 12 39.93 12.43 7.99
C VAL A 12 39.90 11.83 9.40
N ARG A 13 40.04 12.66 10.45
CA ARG A 13 39.96 12.18 11.85
C ARG A 13 38.59 11.58 12.18
N LYS A 14 37.50 12.12 11.62
CA LYS A 14 36.15 11.55 11.77
C LYS A 14 36.08 10.14 11.16
N TRP A 15 36.55 9.98 9.92
CA TRP A 15 36.59 8.68 9.24
C TRP A 15 37.44 7.65 9.98
N VAL A 16 38.63 8.02 10.46
CA VAL A 16 39.48 7.13 11.27
C VAL A 16 38.74 6.61 12.51
N ARG A 17 37.99 7.45 13.22
CA ARG A 17 37.18 7.04 14.37
C ARG A 17 36.06 6.07 13.98
N MET A 18 35.37 6.33 12.86
CA MET A 18 34.29 5.45 12.37
C MET A 18 34.83 4.07 11.97
N PHE A 19 35.95 4.02 11.25
CA PHE A 19 36.61 2.76 10.88
C PHE A 19 37.09 1.98 12.12
N ASN A 20 37.71 2.65 13.09
CA ASN A 20 38.11 2.02 14.36
C ASN A 20 36.90 1.53 15.17
N GLY A 21 35.73 2.15 14.99
CA GLY A 21 34.45 1.72 15.56
C GLY A 21 33.80 0.53 14.83
N GLY A 22 34.45 -0.03 13.79
CA GLY A 22 33.97 -1.20 13.05
C GLY A 22 33.11 -0.87 11.83
N GLN A 23 32.90 0.40 11.48
CA GLN A 23 32.19 0.78 10.26
C GLN A 23 33.07 0.49 9.04
N THR A 24 32.63 -0.41 8.15
CA THR A 24 33.39 -0.79 6.94
C THR A 24 32.87 -0.16 5.65
N ASN A 25 31.66 0.40 5.67
CA ASN A 25 31.04 1.02 4.51
C ASN A 25 31.53 2.46 4.32
N VAL A 26 31.99 2.79 3.12
CA VAL A 26 32.50 4.12 2.73
C VAL A 26 31.39 4.98 2.08
N HIS A 27 30.25 4.38 1.72
CA HIS A 27 29.13 5.12 1.17
C HIS A 27 28.37 5.87 2.26
N ASP A 28 27.84 7.04 1.89
CA ASP A 28 26.90 7.80 2.72
C ASP A 28 25.73 6.92 3.16
N GLU A 29 25.41 6.99 4.43
CA GLU A 29 24.18 6.41 4.95
C GLU A 29 22.96 7.10 4.34
N LYS A 30 21.83 6.38 4.35
CA LYS A 30 20.57 6.89 3.83
C LYS A 30 20.21 8.17 4.58
N ARG A 31 20.30 9.31 3.91
CA ARG A 31 19.93 10.60 4.50
C ARG A 31 18.45 10.61 4.82
N SER A 32 18.09 11.13 5.99
CA SER A 32 16.71 11.50 6.29
C SER A 32 16.32 12.63 5.35
N GLY A 33 15.63 12.29 4.26
CA GLY A 33 15.07 13.27 3.32
C GLY A 33 13.92 14.05 3.94
N ARG A 34 13.17 14.76 3.10
CA ARG A 34 11.91 15.41 3.53
C ARG A 34 10.96 14.34 4.08
N PRO A 35 10.37 14.52 5.28
CA PRO A 35 9.36 13.60 5.79
C PRO A 35 8.22 13.44 4.79
N SER A 36 7.83 12.20 4.52
CA SER A 36 6.67 11.90 3.69
C SER A 36 5.41 12.45 4.36
N LEU A 37 4.52 13.05 3.58
CA LEU A 37 3.17 13.40 4.05
C LEU A 37 2.30 12.14 4.23
N VAL A 38 2.69 11.04 3.58
CA VAL A 38 2.04 9.73 3.72
C VAL A 38 2.69 9.01 4.90
N THR A 39 1.96 8.93 6.00
CA THR A 39 2.33 8.18 7.20
C THR A 39 1.63 6.82 7.24
N ASP A 40 2.24 5.83 7.90
CA ASP A 40 1.66 4.48 8.01
C ASP A 40 0.28 4.48 8.69
N ASP A 41 0.09 5.37 9.68
CA ASP A 41 -1.19 5.57 10.35
C ASP A 41 -2.28 6.05 9.39
N LEU A 42 -1.93 6.98 8.51
CA LEU A 42 -2.84 7.48 7.50
C LEU A 42 -3.20 6.39 6.49
N VAL A 43 -2.21 5.67 5.96
CA VAL A 43 -2.42 4.57 5.02
C VAL A 43 -3.38 3.53 5.63
N ARG A 44 -3.17 3.17 6.89
CA ARG A 44 -4.03 2.25 7.63
C ARG A 44 -5.45 2.78 7.85
N ALA A 45 -5.60 4.08 8.14
CA ALA A 45 -6.92 4.70 8.30
C ALA A 45 -7.72 4.68 6.99
N VAL A 46 -7.06 5.01 5.86
CA VAL A 46 -7.66 4.96 4.52
C VAL A 46 -8.04 3.53 4.16
N ASP A 47 -7.16 2.54 4.38
CA ASP A 47 -7.45 1.13 4.11
C ASP A 47 -8.65 0.60 4.93
N LYS A 48 -8.73 0.98 6.21
CA LYS A 48 -9.87 0.63 7.06
C LYS A 48 -11.18 1.16 6.46
N LYS A 49 -11.20 2.42 6.04
CA LYS A 49 -12.39 3.05 5.46
C LYS A 49 -12.84 2.37 4.16
N ILE A 50 -11.88 1.97 3.32
CA ILE A 50 -12.14 1.20 2.08
C ILE A 50 -12.71 -0.19 2.40
N LYS A 51 -12.25 -0.83 3.48
CA LYS A 51 -12.74 -2.15 3.89
C LYS A 51 -14.16 -2.11 4.46
N GLU A 52 -14.56 -1.01 5.10
CA GLU A 52 -15.92 -0.80 5.62
C GLU A 52 -16.95 -0.74 4.49
N ASN A 53 -16.66 0.00 3.42
CA ASN A 53 -17.45 0.00 2.21
C ASN A 53 -16.50 0.00 1.01
N ARG A 54 -16.53 -1.06 0.19
CA ARG A 54 -15.70 -1.17 -1.01
C ARG A 54 -16.29 -0.45 -2.23
N CYS A 55 -17.54 -0.01 -2.13
CA CYS A 55 -18.31 0.62 -3.20
C CYS A 55 -18.64 2.06 -2.81
N PHE A 56 -17.72 2.98 -3.04
CA PHE A 56 -17.90 4.41 -2.78
C PHE A 56 -17.17 5.25 -3.83
N PRO A 57 -17.60 6.51 -4.05
CA PRO A 57 -16.86 7.45 -4.88
C PRO A 57 -15.70 8.09 -4.09
N MET A 58 -14.59 8.37 -4.76
CA MET A 58 -13.42 9.00 -4.14
C MET A 58 -13.72 10.36 -3.47
N THR A 59 -14.79 11.05 -3.89
CA THR A 59 -15.28 12.27 -3.25
C THR A 59 -15.68 12.04 -1.81
N THR A 60 -16.41 10.95 -1.51
CA THR A 60 -16.79 10.61 -0.14
C THR A 60 -15.57 10.37 0.74
N LEU A 61 -14.54 9.71 0.19
CA LEU A 61 -13.28 9.52 0.92
C LEU A 61 -12.58 10.85 1.17
N SER A 62 -12.60 11.79 0.22
CA SER A 62 -12.08 13.14 0.43
C SER A 62 -12.84 13.89 1.54
N ASP A 63 -14.16 13.69 1.64
CA ASP A 63 -14.99 14.32 2.67
C ASP A 63 -14.68 13.77 4.07
N ASP A 64 -14.30 12.50 4.16
CA ASP A 64 -13.83 11.87 5.41
C ASP A 64 -12.40 12.33 5.79
N PHE A 65 -11.57 12.68 4.80
CA PHE A 65 -10.16 13.03 4.97
C PHE A 65 -9.85 14.47 4.50
N GLN A 66 -10.63 15.46 4.94
CA GLN A 66 -10.58 16.86 4.45
C GLN A 66 -9.22 17.56 4.59
N ARG A 67 -8.37 17.11 5.52
CA ARG A 67 -7.03 17.67 5.73
C ARG A 67 -6.01 17.19 4.70
N ILE A 68 -6.41 16.28 3.82
CA ILE A 68 -5.53 15.58 2.88
C ILE A 68 -6.02 15.91 1.48
N SER A 69 -5.09 16.29 0.61
CA SER A 69 -5.43 16.58 -0.77
C SER A 69 -5.94 15.33 -1.48
N CYS A 70 -6.89 15.51 -2.41
CA CYS A 70 -7.42 14.41 -3.23
C CYS A 70 -6.30 13.64 -3.93
N THR A 71 -5.30 14.32 -4.48
CA THR A 71 -4.17 13.68 -5.19
C THR A 71 -3.41 12.71 -4.30
N LEU A 72 -3.09 13.12 -3.06
CA LEU A 72 -2.44 12.23 -2.10
C LEU A 72 -3.33 11.03 -1.73
N LEU A 73 -4.65 11.23 -1.60
CA LEU A 73 -5.57 10.12 -1.37
C LEU A 73 -5.57 9.14 -2.55
N TYR A 74 -5.53 9.63 -3.79
CA TYR A 74 -5.38 8.78 -4.96
C TYR A 74 -4.08 7.97 -4.91
N GLU A 75 -2.94 8.62 -4.67
CA GLU A 75 -1.63 7.96 -4.54
C GLU A 75 -1.64 6.89 -3.44
N ILE A 76 -2.22 7.18 -2.27
CA ILE A 76 -2.33 6.21 -1.18
C ILE A 76 -3.16 5.00 -1.62
N VAL A 77 -4.30 5.24 -2.27
CA VAL A 77 -5.21 4.17 -2.70
C VAL A 77 -4.58 3.30 -3.80
N THR A 78 -3.95 3.90 -4.80
CA THR A 78 -3.41 3.18 -5.96
C THR A 78 -2.01 2.65 -5.72
N ASP A 79 -1.10 3.47 -5.20
CA ASP A 79 0.33 3.19 -5.20
C ASP A 79 0.78 2.55 -3.89
N CYS A 80 0.27 3.05 -2.75
CA CYS A 80 0.60 2.47 -1.45
C CYS A 80 -0.21 1.20 -1.17
N LEU A 81 -1.52 1.23 -1.42
CA LEU A 81 -2.44 0.12 -1.10
C LEU A 81 -2.70 -0.82 -2.28
N GLY A 82 -2.38 -0.42 -3.52
CA GLY A 82 -2.55 -1.27 -4.70
C GLY A 82 -4.01 -1.46 -5.14
N TYR A 83 -4.95 -0.66 -4.64
CA TYR A 83 -6.35 -0.77 -5.05
C TYR A 83 -6.57 -0.22 -6.45
N ARG A 84 -7.54 -0.80 -7.15
CA ARG A 84 -7.97 -0.37 -8.49
C ARG A 84 -9.48 -0.25 -8.54
N LYS A 85 -9.96 0.76 -9.27
CA LYS A 85 -11.39 0.92 -9.53
C LYS A 85 -11.85 -0.17 -10.49
N LEU A 86 -12.87 -0.93 -10.08
CA LEU A 86 -13.50 -1.94 -10.91
C LEU A 86 -14.97 -1.58 -11.11
N CYS A 87 -15.50 -1.88 -12.29
CA CYS A 87 -16.93 -1.78 -12.55
C CYS A 87 -17.65 -2.96 -11.88
N SER A 88 -18.77 -2.69 -11.22
CA SER A 88 -19.64 -3.73 -10.67
C SER A 88 -20.13 -4.65 -11.79
N ARG A 89 -20.16 -5.97 -11.53
CA ARG A 89 -20.71 -6.95 -12.47
C ARG A 89 -22.24 -6.95 -12.38
N TRP A 90 -22.89 -7.06 -13.54
CA TRP A 90 -24.34 -7.25 -13.59
C TRP A 90 -24.72 -8.61 -13.03
N VAL A 91 -25.67 -8.62 -12.10
CA VAL A 91 -26.26 -9.84 -11.53
C VAL A 91 -27.69 -9.95 -12.06
N PRO A 92 -28.05 -11.02 -12.79
CA PRO A 92 -29.35 -11.12 -13.47
C PRO A 92 -30.57 -11.04 -12.54
N LYS A 93 -30.43 -11.47 -11.28
CA LYS A 93 -31.53 -11.48 -10.31
C LYS A 93 -31.02 -11.42 -8.88
N MET A 94 -31.73 -10.68 -8.03
CA MET A 94 -31.53 -10.71 -6.58
C MET A 94 -32.10 -12.01 -6.01
N LEU A 95 -31.22 -12.89 -5.53
CA LEU A 95 -31.62 -14.18 -4.97
C LEU A 95 -32.02 -14.02 -3.49
N THR A 96 -33.16 -14.58 -3.13
CA THR A 96 -33.56 -14.80 -1.73
C THR A 96 -32.77 -15.98 -1.16
N ASP A 97 -32.76 -16.13 0.15
CA ASP A 97 -32.02 -17.24 0.78
C ASP A 97 -32.56 -18.61 0.38
N VAL A 98 -33.87 -18.74 0.19
CA VAL A 98 -34.49 -19.96 -0.37
C VAL A 98 -33.99 -20.27 -1.78
N HIS A 99 -33.79 -19.26 -2.64
CA HIS A 99 -33.23 -19.49 -3.97
C HIS A 99 -31.76 -19.92 -3.89
N LYS A 100 -30.97 -19.34 -2.97
CA LYS A 100 -29.56 -19.69 -2.79
C LYS A 100 -29.39 -21.12 -2.29
N THR A 101 -30.19 -21.55 -1.30
CA THR A 101 -30.12 -22.92 -0.76
C THR A 101 -30.49 -23.95 -1.80
N LYS A 102 -31.56 -23.73 -2.58
CA LYS A 102 -31.92 -24.59 -3.71
C LYS A 102 -30.80 -24.68 -4.75
N ARG A 103 -30.22 -23.54 -5.16
CA ARG A 103 -29.08 -23.51 -6.10
C ARG A 103 -27.89 -24.30 -5.57
N LEU A 104 -27.53 -24.13 -4.30
CA LEU A 104 -26.42 -24.83 -3.68
C LEU A 104 -26.68 -26.35 -3.65
N GLY A 105 -27.88 -26.76 -3.24
CA GLY A 105 -28.28 -28.18 -3.23
C GLY A 105 -28.17 -28.81 -4.61
N SER A 106 -28.73 -28.16 -5.65
CA SER A 106 -28.59 -28.64 -7.03
C SER A 106 -27.13 -28.67 -7.50
N ALA A 107 -26.34 -27.64 -7.23
CA ALA A 107 -24.93 -27.63 -7.61
C ALA A 107 -24.15 -28.78 -6.95
N LEU A 108 -24.42 -29.07 -5.68
CA LEU A 108 -23.78 -30.18 -4.96
C LEU A 108 -24.21 -31.55 -5.51
N THR A 109 -25.44 -31.72 -5.99
CA THR A 109 -25.84 -32.99 -6.64
C THR A 109 -25.15 -33.21 -7.99
N PHE A 110 -24.82 -32.15 -8.72
CA PHE A 110 -24.15 -32.24 -10.02
C PHE A 110 -22.61 -32.24 -9.91
N LEU A 111 -22.03 -31.75 -8.82
CA LEU A 111 -20.59 -31.65 -8.64
C LEU A 111 -19.84 -33.00 -8.78
N PRO A 112 -20.32 -34.13 -8.22
CA PRO A 112 -19.69 -35.44 -8.41
C PRO A 112 -19.65 -35.88 -9.88
N CYS A 113 -20.64 -35.49 -10.69
CA CYS A 113 -20.69 -35.84 -12.10
C CYS A 113 -19.53 -35.25 -12.93
N TYR A 114 -18.80 -34.26 -12.39
CA TYR A 114 -17.60 -33.68 -13.01
C TYR A 114 -16.30 -34.16 -12.37
N SER A 115 -16.38 -35.06 -11.38
CA SER A 115 -15.23 -35.57 -10.62
C SER A 115 -14.75 -36.93 -11.14
N ASP A 116 -15.59 -37.62 -11.91
CA ASP A 116 -15.34 -38.94 -12.49
C ASP A 116 -14.88 -38.89 -13.97
N ASP A 117 -14.64 -37.68 -14.51
CA ASP A 117 -13.95 -37.40 -15.79
C ASP A 117 -12.51 -36.95 -15.54
#